data_AF-A0A1Y5D2X9-F1
#
_entry.id   AF-A0A1Y5D2X9-F1
#
_cell.length_a   1.000
_cell.length_b   1.000
_cell.length_c   1.000
_cell.angle_alpha   90.00
_cell.angle_beta   90.00
_cell.angle_gamma   90.00
#
_symmetry.space_group_name_H-M   'P 1'
#
loop_
_entity.id
_entity.type
_entity.pdbx_description
1 polymer ?
#
loop_
_entity_poly.entity_id
_entity_poly.type
_entity_poly.pdbx_seq_one_letter_code
_entity_poly.pdbx_strand_id
1 'polypeptide(L)'
;MKARHHFLFFILLIIAATLLFFSSELLLPTELKNAVFRSPQIDTIGHFIGFFVLAWLMHSLLKTTRALTFFSLSFYGALSELGQYYLGFRNGEFSDFFADVAGISFFILLKTCYSFYKRILFSKNNDYKSQPTATVEAD
;
A
#
# COMPACT_ATOMS: atom_id res chain seq x y z
N MET A 1 -8.92 -15.00 -18.78
CA MET A 1 -9.44 -15.26 -17.41
C MET A 1 -8.39 -14.99 -16.29
N LYS A 2 -7.61 -13.90 -16.35
CA LYS A 2 -6.58 -13.59 -15.32
C LYS A 2 -7.07 -12.60 -14.24
N ALA A 3 -8.03 -11.73 -14.54
CA ALA A 3 -8.52 -10.71 -13.60
C ALA A 3 -9.34 -11.26 -12.42
N ARG A 4 -10.03 -12.40 -12.58
CA ARG A 4 -10.87 -13.01 -11.52
C ARG A 4 -10.06 -13.49 -10.31
N HIS A 5 -8.85 -14.01 -10.55
CA HIS A 5 -7.98 -14.51 -9.47
C HIS A 5 -7.42 -13.38 -8.60
N HIS A 6 -7.09 -12.22 -9.20
CA HIS A 6 -6.68 -11.05 -8.45
C HIS A 6 -7.81 -10.48 -7.59
N PHE A 7 -9.04 -10.51 -8.09
CA PHE A 7 -10.21 -10.04 -7.35
C PHE A 7 -10.56 -10.99 -6.19
N LEU A 8 -10.53 -12.31 -6.41
CA LEU A 8 -10.76 -13.32 -5.36
C LEU A 8 -9.68 -13.29 -4.28
N PHE A 9 -8.41 -13.14 -4.65
CA PHE A 9 -7.33 -12.93 -3.69
C PHE A 9 -7.59 -11.69 -2.83
N PHE A 10 -8.13 -10.63 -3.43
CA PHE A 10 -8.48 -9.39 -2.72
C PHE A 10 -9.62 -9.57 -1.73
N ILE A 11 -10.70 -10.22 -2.15
CA ILE A 11 -11.82 -10.57 -1.27
C ILE A 11 -11.32 -11.41 -0.10
N LEU A 12 -10.45 -12.40 -0.36
CA LEU A 12 -9.90 -13.25 0.67
C LEU A 12 -9.01 -12.48 1.64
N LEU A 13 -8.23 -11.51 1.17
CA LEU A 13 -7.41 -10.63 2.01
C LEU A 13 -8.28 -9.73 2.89
N ILE A 14 -9.36 -9.16 2.35
CA ILE A 14 -10.32 -8.36 3.13
C ILE A 14 -10.99 -9.24 4.19
N ILE A 15 -11.50 -10.41 3.81
CA ILE A 15 -12.13 -11.36 4.74
C ILE A 15 -11.15 -11.79 5.83
N ALA A 16 -9.89 -12.07 5.48
CA ALA A 16 -8.86 -12.43 6.45
C ALA A 16 -8.56 -11.27 7.42
N ALA A 17 -8.47 -10.03 6.92
CA ALA A 17 -8.28 -8.85 7.76
C ALA A 17 -9.48 -8.61 8.69
N THR A 18 -10.71 -8.78 8.20
CA THR A 18 -11.93 -8.65 9.02
C THR A 18 -12.02 -9.76 10.07
N LEU A 19 -11.70 -11.01 9.70
CA LEU A 19 -11.64 -12.14 10.63
C LEU A 19 -10.58 -11.94 11.70
N LEU A 20 -9.39 -11.48 11.33
CA LEU A 20 -8.30 -11.22 12.27
C LEU A 20 -8.68 -10.09 13.24
N PHE A 21 -9.31 -9.02 12.75
CA PHE A 21 -9.85 -7.94 13.57
C PHE A 21 -10.89 -8.45 14.57
N PHE A 22 -11.87 -9.24 14.12
CA PHE A 22 -12.87 -9.84 15.00
C PHE A 22 -12.27 -10.87 15.97
N SER A 23 -11.25 -11.62 15.55
CA SER A 23 -10.51 -12.54 16.41
C SER A 23 -9.75 -11.79 17.50
N SER A 24 -9.20 -10.62 17.19
CA SER A 24 -8.51 -9.79 18.18
C SER A 24 -9.47 -9.25 19.26
N GLU A 25 -10.74 -9.04 18.92
CA GLU A 25 -11.79 -8.67 19.89
C GLU A 25 -12.20 -9.86 20.78
N LEU A 26 -12.13 -11.09 20.24
CA LEU A 26 -12.64 -12.31 20.88
C LEU A 26 -11.59 -13.14 21.64
N LEU A 27 -10.32 -13.13 21.21
CA LEU A 27 -9.25 -14.01 21.71
C LEU A 27 -8.15 -13.31 22.51
N LEU A 28 -8.01 -11.98 22.42
CA LEU A 28 -6.97 -11.27 23.17
C LEU A 28 -7.45 -10.92 24.60
N PRO A 29 -6.65 -11.24 25.63
CA PRO A 29 -6.90 -10.76 26.99
C PRO A 29 -6.93 -9.23 27.02
N THR A 30 -7.91 -8.67 27.75
CA THR A 30 -8.11 -7.21 27.91
C THR A 30 -6.86 -6.47 28.37
N GLU A 31 -5.99 -7.12 29.14
CA GLU A 31 -4.72 -6.56 29.62
C GLU A 31 -3.71 -6.30 28.50
N LEU A 32 -3.63 -7.20 27.51
CA LEU A 32 -2.74 -7.03 26.37
C LEU A 32 -3.30 -6.00 25.39
N LYS A 33 -4.62 -5.99 25.20
CA LYS A 33 -5.33 -4.97 24.41
C LYS A 33 -5.06 -3.59 24.99
N ASN A 34 -5.29 -3.39 26.29
CA ASN A 34 -5.09 -2.09 26.92
C ASN A 34 -3.62 -1.63 26.97
N ALA A 35 -2.65 -2.55 27.01
CA ALA A 35 -1.22 -2.21 26.94
C ALA A 35 -0.75 -1.81 25.53
N VAL A 36 -1.25 -2.50 24.50
CA VAL A 36 -0.90 -2.25 23.09
C VAL A 36 -1.68 -1.05 22.53
N PHE A 37 -2.96 -0.91 22.82
CA PHE A 37 -3.79 0.19 22.31
C PHE A 37 -3.64 1.51 23.07
N ARG A 38 -2.91 1.55 24.20
CA ARG A 38 -2.62 2.81 24.92
C ARG A 38 -1.52 3.65 24.28
N SER A 39 -0.69 3.08 23.39
CA SER A 39 0.43 3.81 22.83
C SER A 39 -0.02 4.61 21.60
N PRO A 40 0.10 5.95 21.62
CA PRO A 40 -0.19 6.80 20.45
C PRO A 40 0.60 6.36 19.21
N GLN A 41 1.79 5.81 19.42
CA GLN A 41 2.69 5.35 18.35
C GLN A 41 2.10 4.19 17.54
N ILE A 42 1.31 3.32 18.18
CA ILE A 42 0.70 2.16 17.51
C ILE A 42 -0.44 2.62 16.59
N ASP A 43 -1.14 3.69 16.96
CA ASP A 43 -2.17 4.28 16.11
C ASP A 43 -1.56 4.89 14.83
N THR A 44 -0.51 5.70 14.98
CA THR A 44 0.24 6.28 13.85
C THR A 44 0.82 5.21 12.91
N ILE A 45 1.31 4.09 13.46
CA ILE A 45 1.78 2.94 12.66
C ILE A 45 0.61 2.27 11.93
N GLY A 46 -0.54 2.14 12.58
CA GLY A 46 -1.77 1.64 11.98
C GLY A 46 -2.22 2.51 10.79
N HIS A 47 -2.22 3.83 10.96
CA HIS A 47 -2.50 4.81 9.92
C HIS A 47 -1.55 4.65 8.71
N PHE A 48 -0.24 4.58 8.96
CA PHE A 48 0.76 4.34 7.92
C PHE A 48 0.51 3.05 7.13
N ILE A 49 0.33 1.92 7.82
CA ILE A 49 0.15 0.61 7.19
C ILE A 49 -1.20 0.56 6.47
N GLY A 50 -2.26 1.09 7.09
CA GLY A 50 -3.60 1.16 6.54
C GLY A 50 -3.63 1.92 5.22
N PHE A 51 -3.09 3.14 5.20
CA PHE A 51 -3.03 3.95 3.98
C PHE A 51 -2.08 3.40 2.92
N PHE A 52 -0.99 2.72 3.31
CA PHE A 52 -0.14 1.98 2.37
C PHE A 52 -0.91 0.86 1.66
N VAL A 53 -1.62 0.02 2.41
CA VAL A 53 -2.44 -1.07 1.85
C VAL A 53 -3.60 -0.51 1.04
N LEU A 54 -4.23 0.58 1.48
CA LEU A 54 -5.29 1.25 0.77
C LEU A 54 -4.82 1.86 -0.56
N ALA A 55 -3.64 2.48 -0.58
CA ALA A 55 -3.01 3.01 -1.80
C ALA A 55 -2.73 1.87 -2.80
N TRP A 56 -2.23 0.74 -2.31
CA TRP A 56 -2.07 -0.46 -3.12
C TRP A 56 -3.41 -0.95 -3.66
N LEU A 57 -4.41 -1.15 -2.80
CA LEU A 57 -5.76 -1.58 -3.17
C LEU A 57 -6.34 -0.70 -4.26
N MET A 58 -6.34 0.63 -4.07
CA MET A 58 -6.87 1.60 -5.02
C MET A 58 -6.17 1.51 -6.37
N HIS A 59 -4.84 1.47 -6.36
CA HIS A 59 -4.09 1.37 -7.60
C HIS A 59 -4.26 0.00 -8.30
N SER A 60 -4.47 -1.08 -7.54
CA SER A 60 -4.68 -2.43 -8.08
C SER A 60 -6.09 -2.63 -8.64
N LEU A 61 -7.12 -2.08 -7.98
CA LEU A 61 -8.52 -2.20 -8.38
C LEU A 61 -8.89 -1.23 -9.51
N LEU A 62 -8.54 0.05 -9.35
CA LEU A 62 -9.02 1.11 -10.23
C LEU A 62 -8.05 1.43 -11.38
N LYS A 63 -6.88 0.76 -11.43
CA LYS A 63 -5.81 1.02 -12.42
C LYS A 63 -5.48 2.51 -12.58
N THR A 64 -5.60 3.27 -11.50
CA THR A 64 -5.54 4.71 -11.50
C THR A 64 -4.11 5.23 -11.70
N THR A 65 -3.98 6.42 -12.31
CA THR A 65 -2.71 7.13 -12.44
C THR A 65 -2.11 7.40 -11.07
N ARG A 66 -0.79 7.19 -10.92
CA ARG A 66 -0.03 7.38 -9.67
C ARG A 66 -0.34 8.70 -8.96
N ALA A 67 -0.44 9.79 -9.74
CA ALA A 67 -0.77 11.11 -9.22
C ALA A 67 -2.21 11.18 -8.67
N LEU A 68 -3.18 10.61 -9.36
CA LEU A 68 -4.58 10.64 -8.92
C LEU A 68 -4.77 9.79 -7.66
N THR A 69 -4.11 8.63 -7.55
CA THR A 69 -4.08 7.86 -6.30
C THR A 69 -3.50 8.68 -5.15
N PHE A 70 -2.40 9.41 -5.38
CA PHE A 70 -1.82 10.28 -4.34
C PHE A 70 -2.80 11.36 -3.87
N PHE A 71 -3.30 12.18 -4.79
CA PHE A 71 -4.18 13.30 -4.43
C PHE A 71 -5.49 12.83 -3.79
N SER A 72 -6.12 11.78 -4.34
CA SER A 72 -7.38 11.27 -3.79
C SER A 72 -7.21 10.68 -2.40
N LEU A 73 -6.16 9.90 -2.14
CA LEU A 73 -5.95 9.32 -0.81
C LEU A 73 -5.46 10.36 0.20
N SER A 74 -4.60 11.30 -0.18
CA SER A 74 -4.19 12.37 0.72
C SER A 74 -5.36 13.27 1.10
N PHE A 75 -6.27 13.55 0.16
CA PHE A 75 -7.50 14.28 0.47
C PHE A 75 -8.44 13.48 1.37
N TYR A 76 -8.55 12.16 1.13
CA TYR A 76 -9.30 11.26 2.00
C TYR A 76 -8.73 11.21 3.43
N GLY A 77 -7.41 11.15 3.60
CA GLY A 77 -6.75 11.21 4.91
C GLY A 77 -6.98 12.53 5.65
N ALA A 78 -6.94 13.66 4.92
CA ALA A 78 -7.29 14.96 5.51
C ALA A 78 -8.74 15.00 5.99
N LEU A 79 -9.66 14.38 5.24
CA LEU A 79 -11.07 14.28 5.62
C LEU A 79 -11.31 13.31 6.78
N SER A 80 -10.55 12.22 6.90
CA SER A 80 -10.68 11.30 8.04
C SER A 80 -10.25 11.96 9.34
N GLU A 81 -9.15 12.72 9.33
CA GLU A 81 -8.70 13.51 10.48
C GLU A 81 -9.71 14.60 10.85
N LEU A 82 -10.24 15.30 9.85
CA LEU A 82 -11.29 16.30 10.09
C LEU A 82 -12.55 15.65 10.69
N GLY A 83 -12.92 14.46 10.21
CA GLY A 83 -14.01 13.67 10.77
C GLY A 83 -13.75 13.26 12.22
N GLN A 84 -12.55 12.76 12.53
CA GLN A 84 -12.15 12.39 13.89
C GLN A 84 -12.14 13.60 14.83
N TYR A 85 -11.69 14.77 14.36
CA TYR A 85 -11.74 16.03 15.10
C TYR A 85 -13.18 16.46 15.42
N TYR A 86 -14.08 16.41 14.44
CA TYR A 86 -15.49 16.78 14.63
C TYR A 86 -16.25 15.80 15.54
N LEU A 87 -15.92 14.50 15.48
CA LEU A 87 -16.57 13.47 16.28
C LEU A 87 -16.06 13.43 17.73
N GLY A 88 -15.00 14.19 18.05
CA GLY A 88 -14.47 14.30 19.41
C GLY A 88 -13.82 13.02 19.94
N PHE A 89 -13.54 12.05 19.07
CA PHE A 89 -12.87 10.79 19.46
C PHE A 89 -11.39 11.02 19.82
N ARG A 90 -10.72 11.99 19.18
CA ARG A 90 -9.34 12.45 19.45
C ARG A 90 -9.17 13.93 19.07
N ASN A 91 -8.19 14.60 19.66
CA ASN A 91 -7.67 15.86 19.12
C ASN A 91 -6.91 15.50 17.84
N GLY A 92 -7.43 15.82 16.65
CA GLY A 92 -6.80 15.47 15.36
C GLY A 92 -5.29 15.65 15.39
N GLU A 93 -4.57 14.53 15.49
CA GLU A 93 -3.13 14.53 15.64
C GLU A 93 -2.56 14.67 14.24
N PHE A 94 -1.96 15.83 13.93
CA PHE A 94 -1.30 16.03 12.64
C PHE A 94 -0.27 14.93 12.31
N SER A 95 0.26 14.26 13.34
CA SER A 95 1.11 13.06 13.21
C SER A 95 0.45 11.94 12.40
N ASP A 96 -0.84 11.68 12.61
CA ASP A 96 -1.57 10.60 11.94
C ASP A 96 -1.84 10.95 10.46
N PHE A 97 -2.15 12.21 10.17
CA PHE A 97 -2.16 12.72 8.78
C PHE A 97 -0.80 12.53 8.07
N PHE A 98 0.30 12.85 8.75
CA PHE A 98 1.64 12.65 8.18
C PHE A 98 1.94 11.17 7.94
N ALA A 99 1.47 10.29 8.83
CA ALA A 99 1.59 8.85 8.66
C ALA A 99 0.80 8.34 7.45
N ASP A 100 -0.42 8.85 7.24
CA ASP A 100 -1.23 8.54 6.06
C ASP A 100 -0.49 8.92 4.76
N VAL A 101 -0.01 10.16 4.68
CA VAL A 101 0.74 10.68 3.51
C VAL A 101 2.04 9.90 3.31
N ALA A 102 2.74 9.54 4.39
CA ALA A 102 3.95 8.74 4.33
C ALA A 102 3.67 7.33 3.79
N GLY A 103 2.57 6.70 4.21
CA GLY A 103 2.14 5.38 3.72
C GLY A 103 1.84 5.39 2.23
N ILE A 104 1.09 6.40 1.75
CA ILE A 104 0.77 6.58 0.32
C ILE A 104 2.06 6.82 -0.48
N SER A 105 2.93 7.70 0.01
CA SER A 105 4.20 8.05 -0.65
C SER A 105 5.11 6.83 -0.77
N PHE A 106 5.20 6.03 0.29
CA PHE A 106 6.01 4.81 0.32
C PHE A 106 5.55 3.80 -0.73
N PHE A 107 4.23 3.62 -0.90
CA PHE A 107 3.68 2.79 -1.97
C PHE A 107 4.10 3.27 -3.37
N ILE A 108 4.00 4.57 -3.63
CA ILE A 108 4.35 5.16 -4.94
C ILE A 108 5.85 5.02 -5.22
N LEU A 109 6.70 5.20 -4.20
CA LEU A 109 8.14 5.01 -4.30
C LEU A 109 8.48 3.56 -4.64
N LEU A 110 7.90 2.58 -3.92
CA LEU A 110 8.11 1.16 -4.20
C LEU A 110 7.73 0.81 -5.64
N LYS A 111 6.58 1.30 -6.11
CA LYS A 111 6.09 1.07 -7.47
C LYS A 111 6.99 1.70 -8.53
N THR A 112 7.50 2.89 -8.26
CA THR A 112 8.42 3.61 -9.15
C THR A 112 9.77 2.89 -9.22
N CYS A 113 10.30 2.43 -8.09
CA CYS A 113 11.51 1.63 -8.01
C CYS A 113 11.38 0.31 -8.78
N TYR A 114 10.26 -0.40 -8.62
CA TYR A 114 9.99 -1.62 -9.39
C TYR A 114 9.95 -1.37 -10.90
N SER A 115 9.30 -0.28 -11.32
CA SER A 115 9.21 0.09 -12.73
C SER A 115 10.58 0.47 -13.31
N PHE A 116 11.41 1.14 -12.50
CA PHE A 116 12.78 1.50 -12.87
C PHE A 116 13.67 0.27 -13.01
N TYR A 117 13.63 -0.66 -12.05
CA TYR A 117 14.36 -1.94 -12.13
C TYR A 117 13.97 -2.73 -13.38
N LYS A 118 12.67 -2.85 -13.66
CA LYS A 118 12.19 -3.52 -14.86
C LYS A 118 12.69 -2.86 -16.15
N ARG A 119 12.75 -1.52 -16.18
CA ARG A 119 13.24 -0.76 -17.34
C ARG A 119 14.73 -0.98 -17.57
N ILE A 120 15.55 -1.02 -16.52
CA ILE A 120 16.98 -1.36 -16.62
C ILE A 120 17.16 -2.78 -17.15
N LEU A 121 16.43 -3.75 -16.59
CA LEU A 121 16.52 -5.15 -17.01
C LEU A 121 16.12 -5.35 -18.48
N PHE A 122 15.06 -4.67 -18.92
CA PHE A 122 14.64 -4.70 -20.33
C PHE A 122 15.63 -4.03 -21.27
N SER A 123 16.27 -2.93 -20.87
CA SER A 123 17.32 -2.27 -21.66
C SER A 123 18.47 -3.24 -21.94
N LYS A 124 18.93 -3.94 -20.88
CA LYS A 124 20.03 -4.91 -20.98
C LYS A 124 19.71 -6.10 -21.88
N ASN A 125 18.44 -6.53 -21.91
CA ASN A 125 17.99 -7.65 -22.75
C ASN A 125 17.89 -7.26 -24.25
N ASN A 126 17.64 -5.98 -24.55
CA ASN A 126 17.58 -5.49 -25.93
C ASN A 126 18.99 -5.31 -26.53
N ASP A 127 19.97 -4.91 -25.71
CA ASP A 127 21.38 -4.82 -26.12
C ASP A 127 22.02 -6.19 -26.37
N TYR A 128 21.57 -7.25 -25.70
CA TYR A 128 22.02 -8.62 -25.98
C TYR A 128 21.52 -9.15 -27.33
N LYS A 129 20.34 -8.69 -27.78
CA LYS A 129 19.71 -9.18 -29.02
C LYS A 129 20.20 -8.46 -30.28
N SER A 130 20.91 -7.35 -30.13
CA SER A 130 21.46 -6.54 -31.23
C SER A 130 22.92 -6.84 -31.55
N GLN A 131 23.58 -7.76 -30.84
CA GLN A 131 24.89 -8.25 -31.27
C GLN A 131 24.73 -9.10 -32.54
N PRO A 132 25.42 -8.75 -33.65
CA PRO A 132 25.37 -9.55 -34.85
C PRO A 132 25.97 -10.93 -34.53
N THR A 133 25.20 -11.98 -34.80
CA THR A 133 25.70 -13.36 -34.85
C THR A 133 26.90 -13.37 -35.77
N ALA A 134 28.10 -13.45 -35.19
CA ALA A 134 29.34 -13.62 -35.93
C ALA A 134 29.15 -14.84 -36.84
N THR A 135 29.06 -14.60 -38.14
CA THR A 135 29.12 -15.61 -39.18
C THR A 135 30.50 -16.25 -39.06
N VAL A 136 30.56 -17.39 -38.38
CA VAL A 136 31.70 -18.29 -38.46
C VAL A 136 31.58 -18.96 -39.83
N GLU A 137 32.08 -18.29 -40.86
CA GLU A 137 32.52 -18.96 -42.08
C GLU A 137 33.73 -19.81 -41.68
N ALA A 138 33.51 -21.12 -41.64
CA ALA A 138 34.57 -22.10 -41.55
C ALA A 138 34.88 -22.55 -42.98
N ASP A 139 36.08 -22.19 -43.43
CA ASP A 139 36.73 -22.65 -44.67
C ASP A 139 36.88 -24.18 -44.73
#